data_AF-X1M5F6-F1
#
_entry.id   AF-X1M5F6-F1
#
_cell.length_a   1.000
_cell.length_b   1.000
_cell.length_c   1.000
_cell.angle_alpha   90.00
_cell.angle_beta   90.00
_cell.angle_gamma   90.00
#
_symmetry.space_group_name_H-M   'P 1'
#
loop_
_entity.id
_entity.type
_entity.pdbx_description
1 polymer ?
#
loop_
_entity_poly.entity_id
_entity_poly.type
_entity_poly.pdbx_seq_one_letter_code
_entity_poly.pdbx_strand_id
1 'polypeptide(L)'
;ITLTYPEGIAIDDRDYVFVVDAGNNSIVKFCLSKIVIHNKLGDKYLDEHKWEEAILEFKQVISLDPLNLTARESIASAFYENEEWEKAIEAYNYLKKEDPDDQKIKIKIIDSRFNLAMHYENNSLFKDACQEYREVLNLNPNYPSAKKRYYLSYFKYFFYSTYFRVIFLLLLRARQHLIWLNIL
;
A
#
# COMPACT_ATOMS: atom_id res chain seq x y z
N ILE A 1 14.15 9.20 16.78
CA ILE A 1 15.52 9.42 17.32
C ILE A 1 16.35 8.24 16.85
N THR A 2 17.35 8.46 15.99
CA THR A 2 18.27 7.41 15.51
C THR A 2 19.50 7.39 16.41
N LEU A 3 19.77 6.26 17.06
CA LEU A 3 20.99 6.09 17.87
C LEU A 3 22.18 5.91 16.93
N THR A 4 23.26 6.66 17.13
CA THR A 4 24.48 6.54 16.31
C THR A 4 25.51 5.62 16.93
N TYR A 5 25.68 5.66 18.25
CA TYR A 5 26.63 4.82 18.96
C TYR A 5 26.19 4.57 20.41
N PRO A 6 25.25 3.63 20.64
CA PRO A 6 24.72 3.36 21.97
C PRO A 6 25.72 2.59 22.85
N GLU A 7 26.13 3.20 23.97
CA GLU A 7 27.04 2.63 24.96
C GLU A 7 26.42 2.64 26.36
N GLY A 8 25.89 1.50 26.77
CA GLY A 8 25.35 1.33 28.12
C GLY A 8 23.83 1.57 28.22
N ILE A 9 23.22 0.79 29.11
CA ILE A 9 21.79 0.73 29.33
C ILE A 9 21.55 0.77 30.84
N ALA A 10 20.65 1.63 31.28
CA ALA A 10 20.13 1.64 32.64
C ALA A 10 18.60 1.48 32.62
N ILE A 11 18.05 0.77 33.58
CA ILE A 11 16.60 0.59 33.74
C ILE A 11 16.23 1.12 35.12
N ASP A 12 15.26 2.04 35.19
CA ASP A 12 14.72 2.49 36.48
C ASP A 12 13.59 1.57 36.98
N ASP A 13 13.17 1.80 38.22
CA ASP A 13 12.08 1.09 38.90
C ASP A 13 10.69 1.26 38.23
N ARG A 14 10.58 2.13 37.23
CA ARG A 14 9.36 2.42 36.47
C ARG A 14 9.45 1.91 35.02
N ASP A 15 10.37 0.99 34.75
CA ASP A 15 10.64 0.40 33.43
C ASP A 15 11.05 1.41 32.34
N TYR A 16 11.62 2.55 32.74
CA TYR A 16 12.28 3.42 31.75
C TYR A 16 13.66 2.88 31.43
N VAL A 17 13.92 2.66 30.14
CA VAL A 17 15.23 2.28 29.64
C VAL A 17 15.95 3.53 29.18
N PHE A 18 17.10 3.82 29.79
CA PHE A 18 17.97 4.90 29.42
C PHE A 18 19.14 4.32 28.63
N VAL A 19 19.26 4.71 27.37
CA VAL A 19 20.38 4.35 26.51
C VAL A 19 21.27 5.57 26.36
N VAL A 20 22.54 5.45 26.74
CA VAL A 20 23.51 6.50 26.47
C VAL A 20 23.97 6.35 25.02
N ASP A 21 23.84 7.40 24.23
CA ASP A 21 24.31 7.46 22.85
C ASP A 21 25.54 8.36 22.79
N ALA A 22 26.72 7.74 22.83
CA ALA A 22 27.99 8.46 22.79
C ALA A 22 28.19 9.17 21.44
N GLY A 23 27.60 8.63 20.36
CA GLY A 23 27.68 9.21 19.02
C GLY A 23 26.96 10.55 18.91
N ASN A 24 25.80 10.67 19.57
CA ASN A 24 25.01 11.89 19.63
C ASN A 24 25.26 12.72 20.90
N ASN A 25 26.15 12.27 21.80
CA ASN A 25 26.38 12.85 23.12
C ASN A 25 25.07 13.11 23.89
N SER A 26 24.17 12.11 23.91
CA SER A 26 22.84 12.25 24.50
C SER A 26 22.42 10.99 25.25
N ILE A 27 21.44 11.10 26.16
CA ILE A 27 20.80 9.95 26.80
C ILE A 27 19.37 9.90 26.30
N VAL A 28 19.00 8.78 25.68
CA VAL A 28 17.66 8.54 25.15
C VAL A 28 16.87 7.71 26.15
N LYS A 29 15.72 8.24 26.57
CA LYS A 29 14.80 7.61 27.51
C LYS A 29 13.67 6.92 26.76
N PHE A 30 13.59 5.61 26.85
CA PHE A 30 12.49 4.79 26.34
C PHE A 30 11.53 4.45 27.47
N CYS A 31 10.22 4.49 27.16
CA CYS A 31 9.18 4.08 28.09
C CYS A 31 8.56 2.79 27.56
N LEU A 32 9.10 1.64 27.98
CA LEU A 32 8.63 0.34 27.51
C LEU A 32 7.16 0.10 27.88
N SER A 33 6.74 0.56 29.06
CA SER A 33 5.34 0.46 29.49
C SER A 33 4.39 1.19 28.54
N LYS A 34 4.75 2.38 28.04
CA LYS A 34 3.95 3.09 27.03
C LYS A 34 3.90 2.34 25.70
N ILE A 35 5.03 1.81 25.24
CA ILE A 35 5.09 0.99 24.02
C ILE A 35 4.13 -0.20 24.15
N VAL A 36 4.18 -0.92 25.27
CA VAL A 36 3.32 -2.08 25.51
C VAL A 36 1.84 -1.69 25.61
N ILE A 37 1.51 -0.58 26.28
CA ILE A 37 0.13 -0.09 26.39
C ILE A 37 -0.44 0.29 25.02
N HIS A 38 0.30 1.09 24.25
CA HIS A 38 -0.13 1.52 22.92
C HIS A 38 -0.21 0.33 21.94
N ASN A 39 0.71 -0.63 22.00
CA ASN A 39 0.58 -1.87 21.22
C ASN A 39 -0.70 -2.64 21.57
N LYS A 40 -0.95 -2.92 22.85
CA LYS A 40 -2.15 -3.64 23.28
C LYS A 40 -3.44 -2.92 22.92
N LEU A 41 -3.44 -1.59 23.00
CA LEU A 41 -4.60 -0.79 22.63
C LEU A 41 -4.81 -0.79 21.11
N GLY A 42 -3.73 -0.68 20.33
CA GLY A 42 -3.75 -0.83 18.88
C GLY A 42 -4.28 -2.19 18.44
N ASP A 43 -3.79 -3.28 19.04
CA ASP A 43 -4.25 -4.65 18.77
C ASP A 43 -5.75 -4.79 19.08
N LYS A 44 -6.19 -4.25 20.23
CA LYS A 44 -7.62 -4.25 20.59
C LYS A 44 -8.46 -3.47 19.57
N TYR A 45 -7.97 -2.34 19.07
CA TYR A 45 -8.68 -1.59 18.04
C TYR A 45 -8.71 -2.32 16.69
N LEU A 46 -7.67 -3.09 16.33
CA LEU A 46 -7.72 -3.99 15.17
C LEU A 46 -8.79 -5.07 15.32
N ASP A 47 -8.87 -5.71 16.49
CA ASP A 47 -9.89 -6.72 16.80
C ASP A 47 -11.32 -6.14 16.73
N GLU A 48 -11.48 -4.86 17.07
CA GLU A 48 -12.74 -4.12 16.98
C GLU A 48 -13.00 -3.50 15.59
N HIS A 49 -12.14 -3.74 14.60
CA HIS A 49 -12.18 -3.15 13.26
C HIS A 49 -12.15 -1.61 13.23
N LYS A 50 -11.56 -1.01 14.27
CA LYS A 50 -11.35 0.44 14.43
C LYS A 50 -9.98 0.83 13.90
N TRP A 51 -9.88 0.83 12.57
CA TRP A 51 -8.59 0.91 11.88
C TRP A 51 -7.85 2.24 12.12
N GLU A 52 -8.58 3.36 12.10
CA GLU A 52 -7.98 4.68 12.30
C GLU A 52 -7.42 4.83 13.73
N GLU A 53 -8.18 4.39 14.74
CA GLU A 53 -7.73 4.38 16.13
C GLU A 53 -6.54 3.45 16.33
N ALA A 54 -6.54 2.26 15.73
CA ALA A 54 -5.40 1.35 15.75
C ALA A 54 -4.14 2.02 15.17
N ILE A 55 -4.26 2.68 14.01
CA ILE A 55 -3.16 3.40 13.37
C ILE A 55 -2.61 4.50 14.30
N LEU A 56 -3.47 5.24 14.99
CA LEU A 56 -3.05 6.29 15.92
C LEU A 56 -2.23 5.72 17.08
N GLU A 57 -2.65 4.59 17.66
CA GLU A 57 -1.94 3.93 18.75
C GLU A 57 -0.57 3.38 18.30
N PHE A 58 -0.51 2.69 17.15
CA PHE A 58 0.77 2.21 16.63
C PHE A 58 1.70 3.36 16.18
N LYS A 59 1.16 4.51 15.77
CA LYS A 59 1.98 5.72 15.54
C LYS A 59 2.64 6.22 16.83
N GLN A 60 1.97 6.10 17.99
CA GLN A 60 2.62 6.40 19.28
C GLN A 60 3.77 5.44 19.52
N VAL A 61 3.62 4.15 19.21
CA VAL A 61 4.69 3.16 19.33
C VAL A 61 5.89 3.53 18.47
N ILE A 62 5.68 3.83 17.19
CA ILE A 62 6.76 4.21 16.27
C ILE A 62 7.42 5.55 16.67
N SER A 63 6.68 6.46 17.33
CA SER A 63 7.26 7.70 17.84
C SER A 63 8.26 7.46 18.98
N LEU A 64 8.01 6.42 19.80
CA LEU A 64 8.85 6.02 20.93
C LEU A 64 9.97 5.06 20.50
N ASP A 65 9.66 4.13 19.60
CA ASP A 65 10.58 3.17 19.02
C ASP A 65 10.47 3.20 17.48
N PRO A 66 11.26 4.07 16.82
CA PRO A 66 11.28 4.18 15.38
C PRO A 66 11.84 2.95 14.66
N LEU A 67 12.28 1.88 15.33
CA LEU A 67 12.73 0.66 14.67
C LEU A 67 11.74 -0.50 14.86
N ASN A 68 10.60 -0.24 15.49
CA ASN A 68 9.56 -1.25 15.70
C ASN A 68 8.92 -1.67 14.36
N LEU A 69 9.41 -2.77 13.77
CA LEU A 69 8.86 -3.29 12.52
C LEU A 69 7.47 -3.90 12.71
N THR A 70 7.21 -4.50 13.88
CA THR A 70 5.89 -5.07 14.21
C THR A 70 4.81 -4.00 14.22
N ALA A 71 5.01 -2.86 14.90
CA ALA A 71 4.05 -1.77 14.89
C ALA A 71 3.85 -1.18 13.48
N ARG A 72 4.91 -1.12 12.66
CA ARG A 72 4.80 -0.72 11.25
C ARG A 72 3.97 -1.70 10.42
N GLU A 73 4.17 -2.99 10.62
CA GLU A 73 3.36 -4.04 9.98
C GLU A 73 1.90 -3.96 10.40
N SER A 74 1.62 -3.69 11.68
CA SER A 74 0.27 -3.47 12.16
C SER A 74 -0.38 -2.23 11.52
N ILE A 75 0.37 -1.14 11.31
CA ILE A 75 -0.14 0.03 10.55
C ILE A 75 -0.41 -0.32 9.08
N ALA A 76 0.51 -1.04 8.42
CA ALA A 76 0.32 -1.45 7.04
C ALA A 76 -0.90 -2.36 6.88
N SER A 77 -1.11 -3.26 7.84
CA SER A 77 -2.29 -4.13 7.93
C SER A 77 -3.56 -3.32 8.20
N ALA A 78 -3.52 -2.35 9.10
CA ALA A 78 -4.66 -1.47 9.36
C ALA A 78 -5.05 -0.65 8.12
N PHE A 79 -4.08 -0.09 7.38
CA PHE A 79 -4.36 0.59 6.10
C PHE A 79 -4.97 -0.35 5.07
N TYR A 80 -4.48 -1.59 5.01
CA TYR A 80 -5.05 -2.63 4.16
C TYR A 80 -6.52 -2.87 4.55
N GLU A 81 -6.81 -3.21 5.81
CA GLU A 81 -8.19 -3.49 6.22
C GLU A 81 -9.13 -2.26 6.14
N ASN A 82 -8.58 -1.03 6.21
CA ASN A 82 -9.32 0.22 6.00
C ASN A 82 -9.53 0.59 4.51
N GLU A 83 -9.18 -0.30 3.58
CA GLU A 83 -9.22 -0.09 2.13
C GLU A 83 -8.35 1.07 1.60
N GLU A 84 -7.42 1.57 2.41
CA GLU A 84 -6.45 2.60 2.03
C GLU A 84 -5.24 1.97 1.34
N TRP A 85 -5.50 1.29 0.21
CA TRP A 85 -4.55 0.41 -0.45
C TRP A 85 -3.26 1.11 -0.88
N GLU A 86 -3.30 2.37 -1.32
CA GLU A 86 -2.10 3.14 -1.66
C GLU A 86 -1.16 3.31 -0.45
N LYS A 87 -1.72 3.65 0.72
CA LYS A 87 -0.96 3.81 1.97
C LYS A 87 -0.45 2.47 2.47
N ALA A 88 -1.25 1.41 2.32
CA ALA A 88 -0.82 0.05 2.62
C ALA A 88 0.39 -0.35 1.75
N ILE A 89 0.34 -0.11 0.44
CA ILE A 89 1.45 -0.38 -0.49
C ILE A 89 2.70 0.39 -0.09
N GLU A 90 2.59 1.67 0.28
CA GLU A 90 3.73 2.46 0.75
C GLU A 90 4.36 1.85 2.01
N ALA A 91 3.54 1.55 3.02
CA ALA A 91 3.98 0.98 4.28
C ALA A 91 4.60 -0.41 4.12
N TYR A 92 3.99 -1.29 3.31
CA TYR A 92 4.58 -2.60 3.01
C TYR A 92 5.86 -2.50 2.17
N ASN A 93 5.97 -1.51 1.27
CA ASN A 93 7.23 -1.30 0.53
C ASN A 93 8.37 -0.82 1.44
N TYR A 94 8.07 -0.09 2.51
CA TYR A 94 9.05 0.18 3.56
C TYR A 94 9.51 -1.13 4.21
N LEU A 95 8.59 -1.97 4.65
CA LEU A 95 8.92 -3.26 5.29
C LEU A 95 9.72 -4.18 4.36
N LYS A 96 9.39 -4.23 3.07
CA LYS A 96 10.14 -4.98 2.05
C LYS A 96 11.58 -4.47 1.86
N LYS A 97 11.87 -3.20 2.16
CA LYS A 97 13.25 -2.69 2.10
C LYS A 97 14.07 -3.19 3.29
N GLU A 98 13.44 -3.31 4.46
CA GLU A 98 14.07 -3.81 5.69
C GLU A 98 14.30 -5.32 5.63
N ASP A 99 13.30 -6.08 5.15
CA ASP A 99 13.40 -7.51 4.88
C ASP A 99 12.92 -7.82 3.45
N PRO A 100 13.84 -7.87 2.47
CA PRO A 100 13.51 -8.18 1.08
C PRO A 100 13.04 -9.61 0.85
N ASP A 101 13.22 -10.54 1.79
CA ASP A 101 12.90 -11.95 1.62
C ASP A 101 11.59 -12.35 2.29
N ASP A 102 10.95 -11.46 3.06
CA ASP A 102 9.64 -11.70 3.64
C ASP A 102 8.55 -11.86 2.56
N GLN A 103 8.19 -13.12 2.32
CA GLN A 103 7.17 -13.50 1.35
C GLN A 103 5.77 -13.00 1.74
N LYS A 104 5.47 -12.86 3.04
CA LYS A 104 4.17 -12.36 3.49
C LYS A 104 3.98 -10.90 3.07
N ILE A 105 5.01 -10.08 3.25
CA ILE A 105 4.99 -8.67 2.84
C ILE A 105 4.85 -8.54 1.32
N LYS A 106 5.56 -9.38 0.55
CA LYS A 106 5.40 -9.41 -0.92
C LYS A 106 3.97 -9.74 -1.33
N ILE A 107 3.35 -10.75 -0.71
CA ILE A 107 1.95 -11.12 -0.97
C ILE A 107 1.02 -9.95 -0.64
N LYS A 108 1.17 -9.32 0.53
CA LYS A 108 0.36 -8.17 0.92
C LYS A 108 0.48 -6.99 -0.06
N ILE A 109 1.66 -6.71 -0.62
CA ILE A 109 1.82 -5.69 -1.67
C ILE A 109 1.03 -6.07 -2.93
N ILE A 110 1.12 -7.33 -3.36
CA ILE A 110 0.41 -7.81 -4.56
C ILE A 110 -1.10 -7.72 -4.36
N ASP A 111 -1.60 -8.18 -3.21
CA ASP A 111 -3.03 -8.12 -2.87
C ASP A 111 -3.53 -6.68 -2.76
N SER A 112 -2.76 -5.79 -2.13
CA SER A 112 -3.09 -4.36 -2.04
C SER A 112 -3.20 -3.73 -3.43
N ARG A 113 -2.25 -4.02 -4.34
CA ARG A 113 -2.30 -3.52 -5.73
C ARG A 113 -3.49 -4.07 -6.51
N PHE A 114 -3.84 -5.34 -6.29
CA PHE A 114 -5.00 -5.94 -6.93
C PHE A 114 -6.31 -5.29 -6.45
N ASN A 115 -6.46 -5.07 -5.15
CA ASN A 115 -7.62 -4.39 -4.58
C ASN A 115 -7.70 -2.94 -5.04
N LEU A 116 -6.56 -2.25 -5.13
CA LEU A 116 -6.49 -0.90 -5.69
C LEU A 116 -6.93 -0.86 -7.16
N ALA A 117 -6.44 -1.80 -7.98
CA ALA A 117 -6.86 -1.92 -9.37
C ALA A 117 -8.36 -2.16 -9.50
N MET A 118 -8.94 -2.98 -8.61
CA MET A 118 -10.38 -3.20 -8.54
C MET A 118 -11.14 -1.94 -8.13
N HIS A 119 -10.64 -1.18 -7.15
CA HIS A 119 -11.22 0.08 -6.73
C HIS A 119 -11.24 1.09 -7.89
N TYR A 120 -10.14 1.22 -8.63
CA TYR A 120 -10.09 2.06 -9.84
C TYR A 120 -11.04 1.56 -10.94
N GLU A 121 -11.15 0.25 -11.14
CA GLU A 121 -12.11 -0.31 -12.11
C GLU A 121 -13.56 0.04 -11.75
N ASN A 122 -13.93 -0.07 -10.48
CA ASN A 122 -15.27 0.28 -9.97
C ASN A 122 -15.58 1.77 -10.17
N ASN A 123 -14.57 2.64 -10.08
CA ASN A 123 -14.68 4.08 -10.34
C ASN A 123 -14.50 4.46 -11.81
N SER A 124 -14.49 3.49 -12.73
CA SER A 124 -14.27 3.71 -14.18
C SER A 124 -12.93 4.36 -14.56
N LEU A 125 -11.96 4.34 -13.64
CA LEU A 125 -10.58 4.79 -13.85
C LEU A 125 -9.77 3.66 -14.52
N PHE A 126 -10.17 3.30 -15.74
CA PHE A 126 -9.67 2.10 -16.42
C PHE A 126 -8.17 2.15 -16.75
N LYS A 127 -7.63 3.36 -16.95
CA LYS A 127 -6.19 3.56 -17.18
C LYS A 127 -5.39 3.16 -15.94
N ASP A 128 -5.76 3.68 -14.78
CA ASP A 128 -5.07 3.43 -13.52
C ASP A 128 -5.28 1.97 -13.08
N ALA A 129 -6.49 1.43 -13.26
CA ALA A 129 -6.78 0.02 -13.02
C ALA A 129 -5.89 -0.91 -13.86
N CYS A 130 -5.73 -0.65 -15.17
CA CYS A 130 -4.91 -1.51 -16.02
C CYS A 130 -3.41 -1.40 -15.70
N GLN A 131 -2.94 -0.25 -15.22
CA GLN A 131 -1.58 -0.08 -14.73
C GLN A 131 -1.33 -0.92 -13.47
N GLU A 132 -2.22 -0.85 -12.48
CA GLU A 132 -2.06 -1.63 -11.25
C GLU A 132 -2.19 -3.14 -11.49
N TYR A 133 -3.13 -3.60 -12.33
CA TYR A 133 -3.18 -5.01 -12.72
C TYR A 133 -1.92 -5.48 -13.46
N ARG A 134 -1.27 -4.60 -14.23
CA ARG A 134 0.01 -4.93 -14.86
C ARG A 134 1.10 -5.14 -13.81
N GLU A 135 1.18 -4.29 -12.80
CA GLU A 135 2.13 -4.48 -11.70
C GLU A 135 1.88 -5.78 -10.92
N VAL A 136 0.61 -6.13 -10.68
CA VAL A 136 0.25 -7.44 -10.11
C VAL A 136 0.80 -8.59 -10.95
N LEU A 137 0.63 -8.54 -12.28
CA LEU A 137 1.13 -9.59 -13.18
C LEU A 137 2.66 -9.60 -13.31
N ASN A 138 3.33 -8.45 -13.17
CA ASN A 138 4.80 -8.38 -13.14
C ASN A 138 5.36 -9.09 -11.90
N LEU A 139 4.69 -8.91 -10.75
CA LEU A 139 5.09 -9.50 -9.46
C LEU A 139 4.67 -10.97 -9.34
N ASN A 140 3.48 -11.31 -9.82
CA ASN A 140 2.94 -12.66 -9.84
C ASN A 140 2.18 -12.92 -11.15
N PRO A 141 2.84 -13.48 -12.18
CA PRO A 141 2.23 -13.78 -13.48
C PRO A 141 1.02 -14.72 -13.41
N ASN A 142 0.93 -15.53 -12.35
CA ASN A 142 -0.13 -16.52 -12.13
C ASN A 142 -1.20 -16.04 -11.14
N TYR A 143 -1.23 -14.75 -10.78
CA TYR A 143 -2.23 -14.22 -9.86
C TYR A 143 -3.66 -14.45 -10.39
N PRO A 144 -4.55 -15.08 -9.60
CA PRO A 144 -5.89 -15.43 -10.05
C PRO A 144 -6.66 -14.23 -10.59
N SER A 145 -7.29 -14.39 -11.75
CA SER A 145 -8.15 -13.36 -12.37
C SER A 145 -7.47 -12.05 -12.80
N ALA A 146 -6.23 -11.76 -12.39
CA ALA A 146 -5.51 -10.52 -12.73
C ALA A 146 -5.32 -10.37 -14.24
N LYS A 147 -4.94 -11.44 -14.94
CA LYS A 147 -4.74 -11.41 -16.40
C LYS A 147 -6.03 -11.04 -17.14
N LYS A 148 -7.16 -11.65 -16.75
CA LYS A 148 -8.47 -11.35 -17.34
C LYS A 148 -8.89 -9.91 -17.06
N ARG A 149 -8.74 -9.46 -15.81
CA ARG A 149 -9.09 -8.09 -15.39
C ARG A 149 -8.21 -7.03 -16.06
N TYR A 150 -6.90 -7.29 -16.21
CA TYR A 150 -5.99 -6.44 -16.97
C TYR A 150 -6.49 -6.18 -18.39
N TYR A 151 -6.76 -7.25 -19.17
CA TYR A 151 -7.23 -7.09 -20.55
C TYR A 151 -8.61 -6.44 -20.64
N LEU A 152 -9.50 -6.72 -19.67
CA LEU A 152 -10.81 -6.08 -19.62
C LEU A 152 -10.69 -4.58 -19.35
N SER A 153 -9.92 -4.17 -18.34
CA SER A 153 -9.66 -2.77 -18.04
C SER A 153 -8.94 -2.07 -19.19
N TYR A 154 -7.97 -2.72 -19.83
CA TYR A 154 -7.28 -2.17 -21.00
C TYR A 154 -8.23 -1.97 -22.18
N PHE A 155 -9.11 -2.95 -22.46
CA PHE A 155 -10.13 -2.82 -23.51
C PHE A 155 -11.10 -1.67 -23.22
N LYS A 156 -11.60 -1.56 -21.98
CA LYS A 156 -12.45 -0.44 -21.56
C LYS A 156 -11.72 0.89 -21.70
N TYR A 157 -10.47 0.99 -21.23
CA TYR A 157 -9.64 2.18 -21.39
C TYR A 157 -9.51 2.60 -22.86
N PHE A 158 -9.19 1.65 -23.74
CA PHE A 158 -9.10 1.89 -25.18
C PHE A 158 -10.44 2.34 -25.78
N PHE A 159 -11.54 1.64 -25.45
CA PHE A 159 -12.87 1.93 -25.99
C PHE A 159 -13.40 3.31 -25.55
N TYR A 160 -13.19 3.69 -24.29
CA TYR A 160 -13.58 5.00 -23.78
C TYR A 160 -12.59 6.12 -24.11
N SER A 161 -11.46 5.79 -24.72
CA SER A 161 -10.48 6.77 -25.19
C SER A 161 -11.06 7.64 -26.33
N THR A 162 -10.74 8.93 -26.29
CA THR A 162 -11.10 9.89 -27.34
C THR A 162 -10.58 9.45 -28.71
N TYR A 163 -9.40 8.83 -28.76
CA TYR A 163 -8.80 8.30 -29.98
C TYR A 163 -9.67 7.24 -30.65
N PHE A 164 -10.19 6.28 -29.89
CA PHE A 164 -11.07 5.24 -30.42
C PHE A 164 -12.35 5.85 -30.99
N ARG A 165 -12.97 6.80 -30.26
CA ARG A 165 -14.18 7.50 -30.72
C ARG A 165 -13.95 8.21 -32.05
N VAL A 166 -12.83 8.94 -32.19
CA VAL A 166 -12.51 9.65 -33.45
C VAL A 166 -12.31 8.69 -34.60
N ILE A 167 -11.50 7.63 -34.43
CA ILE A 167 -11.26 6.62 -35.47
C ILE A 167 -12.56 5.94 -35.88
N PHE A 168 -13.40 5.56 -34.90
CA PHE A 168 -14.68 4.93 -35.15
C PHE A 168 -15.62 5.83 -35.97
N LEU A 169 -15.71 7.13 -35.63
CA LEU A 169 -16.50 8.10 -36.39
C LEU A 169 -15.96 8.32 -37.81
N LEU A 170 -14.64 8.35 -37.99
CA LEU A 170 -14.01 8.45 -39.31
C LEU A 170 -14.32 7.22 -40.18
N LEU A 171 -14.27 6.01 -39.61
CA LEU A 171 -14.62 4.77 -40.31
C LEU A 171 -16.10 4.74 -40.73
N LEU A 172 -17.01 5.21 -39.88
CA LEU A 172 -18.43 5.34 -40.23
C LEU A 172 -18.64 6.31 -41.39
N ARG A 173 -17.96 7.46 -41.37
CA ARG A 173 -18.02 8.45 -42.45
C ARG A 173 -17.46 7.91 -43.78
N ALA A 174 -16.31 7.22 -43.72
CA ALA A 174 -15.70 6.61 -44.91
C ALA A 174 -16.62 5.53 -45.52
N ARG A 175 -17.27 4.71 -44.69
CA ARG A 175 -18.23 3.70 -45.14
C ARG A 175 -19.44 4.32 -45.84
N GLN A 176 -20.00 5.41 -45.28
CA GLN A 176 -21.11 6.12 -45.94
C GLN A 176 -20.69 6.65 -47.31
N HIS A 177 -19.51 7.27 -47.42
CA HIS A 177 -19.02 7.81 -48.69
C HIS A 177 -18.81 6.73 -49.77
N LEU A 178 -18.32 5.54 -49.39
CA LEU A 178 -18.18 4.38 -50.29
C LEU A 178 -19.52 3.85 -50.80
N ILE A 179 -20.56 3.86 -49.95
CA ILE A 179 -21.90 3.44 -50.35
C ILE A 179 -22.48 4.43 -51.38
N TRP A 180 -22.31 5.74 -51.17
CA TRP A 180 -22.75 6.76 -52.13
C TRP A 180 -22.06 6.66 -53.49
N LEU A 181 -20.76 6.33 -53.53
CA LEU A 181 -20.01 6.13 -54.77
C LEU A 181 -20.43 4.88 -55.56
N ASN A 182 -20.95 3.84 -54.90
CA ASN A 182 -21.39 2.60 -55.56
C ASN A 182 -22.86 2.64 -56.03
N ILE A 183 -23.59 3.74 -55.78
CA ILE A 183 -25.00 3.93 -56.20
C ILE A 183 -25.11 4.88 -57.42
N LEU A 184 -23.99 5.50 -57.84
CA LEU A 184 -23.85 6.30 -59.07
C LEU A 184 -23.22 5.45 -60.19
#